data_AF-A0A6M0AQ65-F1
#
_entry.id   AF-A0A6M0AQ65-F1
#
_cell.length_a   1.000
_cell.length_b   1.000
_cell.length_c   1.000
_cell.angle_alpha   90.00
_cell.angle_beta   90.00
_cell.angle_gamma   90.00
#
_symmetry.space_group_name_H-M   'P 1'
#
loop_
_entity.id
_entity.type
_entity.pdbx_description
1 polymer ?
#
loop_
_entity_poly.entity_id
_entity_poly.type
_entity_poly.pdbx_seq_one_letter_code
_entity_poly.pdbx_strand_id
1 'polypeptide(L)'
;MVGIIVIFINLGHYIRNFDLYGTPIATASEELRYTNEIFTTSVLVSNILRNIGLHLGTPIGIINAISNKIINLFHLVLSVDISDPRTTYTGKFGIPGGLSTLGINATENNTSNTLHLVLIVFSVIACFIQRQGRKKRYIISYIAAIISIVILFCFLLKWQWWNSRLHLPIFLLFSAVVGIVLSQIKLRQVANVIAVVLIITSLPWALSGRERPVVGANGIFNTSRTEQYFNSRSRIKSGYLGAIDVFKSSQCTDIGLYLGDNDWEYPLWILLQEQTDSPVRIKHINVKNISASKSELSSNSQFIPCAIFSTKPEPDQTNQAEEITYQNRSYTQAWSKDKVKIFLSQKKS
;
A
#
# COMPACT_ATOMS: atom_id res chain seq x y z
N MET A 1 26.43 14.37 8.57
CA MET A 1 26.91 13.27 7.69
C MET A 1 25.78 12.32 7.29
N VAL A 2 25.10 11.61 8.21
CA VAL A 2 24.03 10.65 7.86
C VAL A 2 22.87 11.29 7.08
N GLY A 3 22.36 12.45 7.50
CA GLY A 3 21.28 13.14 6.78
C GLY A 3 21.66 13.53 5.35
N ILE A 4 22.93 13.89 5.11
CA ILE A 4 23.45 14.21 3.77
C ILE A 4 23.43 12.96 2.89
N ILE A 5 23.89 11.82 3.41
CA ILE A 5 23.86 10.54 2.69
C ILE A 5 22.41 10.18 2.29
N VAL A 6 21.44 10.34 3.21
CA VAL A 6 20.02 10.08 2.91
C VAL A 6 19.50 10.97 1.79
N ILE A 7 19.85 12.27 1.81
CA ILE A 7 19.44 13.20 0.74
C ILE A 7 20.05 12.79 -0.60
N PHE A 8 21.34 12.44 -0.63
CA PHE A 8 22.02 12.03 -1.86
C PHE A 8 21.45 10.73 -2.44
N ILE A 9 21.16 9.73 -1.61
CA ILE A 9 20.54 8.47 -2.06
C ILE A 9 19.18 8.73 -2.72
N ASN A 10 18.43 9.71 -2.22
CA ASN A 10 17.10 10.05 -2.74
C ASN A 10 17.12 11.17 -3.79
N LEU A 11 18.29 11.68 -4.18
CA LEU A 11 18.42 12.85 -5.05
C LEU A 11 17.72 12.65 -6.41
N GLY A 12 17.85 11.45 -7.01
CA GLY A 12 17.18 11.14 -8.26
C GLY A 12 15.65 11.19 -8.16
N HIS A 13 15.09 10.81 -7.01
CA HIS A 13 13.64 10.93 -6.74
C HIS A 13 13.24 12.39 -6.58
N TYR A 14 14.01 13.18 -5.84
CA TYR A 14 13.73 14.62 -5.66
C TYR A 14 13.80 15.39 -6.98
N ILE A 15 14.78 15.09 -7.84
CA ILE A 15 14.88 15.70 -9.16
C ILE A 15 13.67 15.36 -10.03
N ARG A 16 13.25 14.08 -10.06
CA ARG A 16 12.06 13.65 -10.81
C ARG A 16 10.78 14.33 -10.31
N ASN A 17 10.62 14.45 -8.99
CA ASN A 17 9.49 15.16 -8.42
C ASN A 17 9.53 16.65 -8.78
N PHE A 18 10.70 17.27 -8.71
CA PHE A 18 10.87 18.68 -9.04
C PHE A 18 10.56 18.96 -10.52
N ASP A 19 11.04 18.10 -11.42
CA ASP A 19 10.79 18.18 -12.87
C ASP A 19 9.31 17.97 -13.25
N LEU A 20 8.53 17.27 -12.42
CA LEU A 20 7.10 17.01 -12.69
C LEU A 20 6.16 17.95 -11.94
N TYR A 21 6.43 18.23 -10.67
CA TYR A 21 5.55 18.97 -9.75
C TYR A 21 6.09 20.36 -9.37
N GLY A 22 7.34 20.68 -9.69
CA GLY A 22 7.99 21.92 -9.26
C GLY A 22 8.50 21.91 -7.82
N THR A 23 8.35 20.78 -7.10
CA THR A 23 8.75 20.62 -5.70
C THR A 23 9.51 19.30 -5.50
N PRO A 24 10.53 19.23 -4.61
CA PRO A 24 11.29 18.00 -4.37
C PRO A 24 10.47 16.94 -3.63
N ILE A 25 9.56 17.40 -2.78
CA ILE A 25 8.54 16.61 -2.11
C ILE A 25 7.29 16.87 -2.95
N ALA A 26 6.94 15.91 -3.81
CA ALA A 26 5.92 16.05 -4.85
C ALA A 26 4.66 16.76 -4.33
N THR A 27 4.03 17.68 -5.10
CA THR A 27 2.55 17.82 -5.22
C THR A 27 1.97 18.98 -6.05
N ALA A 28 0.73 18.74 -6.52
CA ALA A 28 -0.20 19.78 -6.96
C ALA A 28 -1.70 19.49 -6.68
N SER A 29 -2.12 18.23 -6.38
CA SER A 29 -3.53 17.92 -6.07
C SER A 29 -3.77 16.65 -5.22
N GLU A 30 -2.88 15.64 -5.33
CA GLU A 30 -3.03 14.39 -4.57
C GLU A 30 -2.59 14.49 -3.10
N GLU A 31 -1.82 15.50 -2.68
CA GLU A 31 -1.44 15.67 -1.27
C GLU A 31 -2.66 15.88 -0.38
N LEU A 32 -3.64 16.63 -0.87
CA LEU A 32 -4.90 16.89 -0.16
C LEU A 32 -5.65 15.59 0.16
N ARG A 33 -5.42 14.52 -0.61
CA ARG A 33 -6.01 13.21 -0.34
C ARG A 33 -5.41 12.57 0.91
N TYR A 34 -4.10 12.70 1.13
CA TYR A 34 -3.39 11.93 2.17
C TYR A 34 -2.99 12.76 3.40
N THR A 35 -2.98 14.09 3.31
CA THR A 35 -2.61 14.98 4.41
C THR A 35 -3.82 15.30 5.28
N ASN A 36 -3.64 15.37 6.60
CA ASN A 36 -4.70 15.79 7.51
C ASN A 36 -5.14 17.23 7.17
N GLU A 37 -6.45 17.45 7.12
CA GLU A 37 -7.00 18.78 6.87
C GLU A 37 -7.11 19.61 8.16
N ILE A 38 -7.06 18.95 9.32
CA ILE A 38 -7.21 19.58 10.63
C ILE A 38 -6.01 19.25 11.50
N PHE A 39 -5.38 20.31 12.03
CA PHE A 39 -4.22 20.22 12.90
C PHE A 39 -4.58 20.71 14.31
N THR A 40 -5.13 19.82 15.13
CA THR A 40 -5.38 20.08 16.55
C THR A 40 -4.76 18.99 17.41
N THR A 41 -4.53 19.27 18.69
CA THR A 41 -4.01 18.29 19.65
C THR A 41 -4.96 17.11 19.81
N SER A 42 -6.27 17.33 19.83
CA SER A 42 -7.28 16.26 19.89
C SER A 42 -7.22 15.36 18.66
N VAL A 43 -7.05 15.93 17.46
CA VAL A 43 -6.89 15.15 16.21
C VAL A 43 -5.58 14.38 16.22
N LEU A 44 -4.48 14.98 16.70
CA LEU A 44 -3.21 14.27 16.83
C LEU A 44 -3.33 13.06 17.76
N VAL A 45 -3.93 13.24 18.94
CA VAL A 45 -4.15 12.13 19.88
C VAL A 45 -5.07 11.07 19.27
N SER A 46 -6.16 11.48 18.60
CA SER A 46 -7.03 10.56 17.85
C SER A 46 -6.25 9.75 16.81
N ASN A 47 -5.42 10.40 15.99
CA ASN A 47 -4.57 9.74 15.00
C ASN A 47 -3.57 8.77 15.63
N ILE A 48 -2.92 9.15 16.73
CA ILE A 48 -2.00 8.27 17.45
C ILE A 48 -2.75 7.02 17.93
N LEU A 49 -3.91 7.18 18.58
CA LEU A 49 -4.72 6.06 19.06
C LEU A 49 -5.17 5.14 17.92
N ARG A 50 -5.64 5.72 16.80
CA ARG A 50 -6.06 4.94 15.63
C ARG A 50 -4.89 4.20 14.97
N ASN A 51 -3.70 4.81 14.88
CA ASN A 51 -2.51 4.16 14.32
C ASN A 51 -1.96 3.06 15.26
N ILE A 52 -2.03 3.25 16.59
CA ILE A 52 -1.76 2.18 17.56
C ILE A 52 -2.78 1.04 17.40
N GLY A 53 -4.06 1.37 17.22
CA GLY A 53 -5.15 0.41 17.02
C GLY A 53 -4.92 -0.57 15.87
N LEU A 54 -4.25 -0.14 14.79
CA LEU A 54 -3.85 -1.03 13.67
C LEU A 54 -2.91 -2.17 14.10
N HIS A 55 -2.20 -1.99 15.21
CA HIS A 55 -1.26 -2.98 15.75
C HIS A 55 -1.78 -3.69 17.00
N LEU A 56 -3.04 -3.49 17.39
CA LEU A 56 -3.67 -4.18 18.53
C LEU A 56 -4.50 -5.40 18.10
N GLY A 57 -4.62 -5.67 16.80
CA GLY A 57 -5.37 -6.83 16.31
C GLY A 57 -4.76 -8.15 16.76
N THR A 58 -5.59 -9.07 17.23
CA THR A 58 -5.21 -10.41 17.69
C THR A 58 -6.08 -11.48 17.03
N PRO A 59 -5.66 -12.76 17.05
CA PRO A 59 -6.51 -13.87 16.59
C PRO A 59 -7.76 -14.12 17.45
N ILE A 60 -7.95 -13.37 18.54
CA ILE A 60 -9.02 -13.55 19.52
C ILE A 60 -9.99 -12.35 19.40
N GLY A 61 -11.15 -12.56 18.75
CA GLY A 61 -12.10 -11.48 18.46
C GLY A 61 -12.59 -10.69 19.67
N ILE A 62 -12.69 -11.30 20.85
CA ILE A 62 -13.07 -10.61 22.11
C ILE A 62 -12.05 -9.53 22.48
N ILE A 63 -10.75 -9.83 22.37
CA ILE A 63 -9.68 -8.87 22.69
C ILE A 63 -9.75 -7.67 21.74
N ASN A 64 -10.02 -7.92 20.47
CA ASN A 64 -10.13 -6.88 19.46
C ASN A 64 -11.37 -6.00 19.72
N ALA A 65 -12.50 -6.60 20.11
CA ALA A 65 -13.72 -5.86 20.44
C ALA A 65 -13.54 -4.97 21.68
N ILE A 66 -12.87 -5.48 22.72
CA ILE A 66 -12.51 -4.69 23.91
C ILE A 66 -11.60 -3.53 23.52
N SER A 67 -10.55 -3.80 22.76
CA SER A 67 -9.61 -2.78 22.30
C SER A 67 -10.33 -1.69 21.47
N ASN A 68 -11.27 -2.09 20.61
CA ASN A 68 -12.03 -1.15 19.78
C ASN A 68 -12.96 -0.29 20.64
N LYS A 69 -13.60 -0.88 21.66
CA LYS A 69 -14.44 -0.16 22.63
C LYS A 69 -13.62 0.85 23.44
N ILE A 70 -12.41 0.49 23.86
CA ILE A 70 -11.50 1.38 24.59
C ILE A 70 -11.14 2.59 23.71
N ILE A 71 -10.74 2.36 22.46
CA ILE A 71 -10.40 3.46 21.54
C ILE A 71 -11.61 4.35 21.29
N ASN A 72 -12.81 3.78 21.09
CA ASN A 72 -14.04 4.56 20.94
C ASN A 72 -14.33 5.43 22.17
N LEU A 73 -14.11 4.91 23.38
CA LEU A 73 -14.30 5.69 24.62
C LEU A 73 -13.36 6.91 24.67
N PHE A 74 -12.09 6.75 24.28
CA PHE A 74 -11.17 7.89 24.17
C PHE A 74 -11.64 8.93 23.15
N HIS A 75 -12.22 8.49 22.02
CA HIS A 75 -12.73 9.40 21.00
C HIS A 75 -13.97 10.19 21.49
N LEU A 76 -14.82 9.58 22.33
CA LEU A 76 -15.92 10.30 23.00
C LEU A 76 -15.38 11.41 23.91
N VAL A 77 -14.32 11.15 24.68
CA VAL A 77 -13.68 12.15 25.55
C VAL A 77 -13.03 13.27 24.73
N LEU A 78 -12.37 12.92 23.62
CA LEU A 78 -11.73 13.89 22.72
C LEU A 78 -12.73 14.73 21.91
N SER A 79 -14.01 14.34 21.86
CA SER A 79 -15.04 14.95 21.00
C SER A 79 -14.64 14.98 19.52
N VAL A 80 -13.96 13.93 19.05
CA VAL A 80 -13.52 13.78 17.65
C VAL A 80 -14.17 12.53 17.08
N ASP A 81 -14.81 12.65 15.90
CA ASP A 81 -15.31 11.48 15.19
C ASP A 81 -14.14 10.59 14.73
N ILE A 82 -14.17 9.32 15.14
CA ILE A 82 -13.14 8.33 14.86
C ILE A 82 -12.99 8.02 13.36
N SER A 83 -13.99 8.31 12.54
CA SER A 83 -13.96 8.11 11.09
C SER A 83 -14.14 9.40 10.30
N ASP A 84 -13.79 10.56 10.87
CA ASP A 84 -13.91 11.86 10.21
C ASP A 84 -13.12 11.87 8.88
N PRO A 85 -13.76 12.14 7.72
CA PRO A 85 -13.10 12.12 6.40
C PRO A 85 -11.96 13.15 6.25
N ARG A 86 -11.94 14.19 7.08
CA ARG A 86 -10.87 15.20 7.10
C ARG A 86 -9.55 14.65 7.65
N THR A 87 -9.62 13.55 8.39
CA THR A 87 -8.48 12.88 9.04
C THR A 87 -8.36 11.39 8.66
N THR A 88 -9.28 10.89 7.83
CA THR A 88 -9.39 9.49 7.43
C THR A 88 -9.43 9.44 5.91
N TYR A 89 -8.47 8.75 5.29
CA TYR A 89 -8.39 8.71 3.82
C TYR A 89 -9.59 8.00 3.20
N THR A 90 -9.88 6.77 3.64
CA THR A 90 -11.02 5.98 3.14
C THR A 90 -11.54 5.00 4.19
N GLY A 91 -12.86 4.82 4.20
CA GLY A 91 -13.54 3.80 5.01
C GLY A 91 -13.80 4.24 6.45
N LYS A 92 -14.24 3.28 7.27
CA LYS A 92 -14.47 3.48 8.71
C LYS A 92 -13.32 2.91 9.50
N PHE A 93 -13.01 3.51 10.65
CA PHE A 93 -12.04 2.95 11.57
C PHE A 93 -12.53 1.63 12.16
N GLY A 94 -11.60 0.70 12.34
CA GLY A 94 -11.79 -0.49 13.17
C GLY A 94 -10.45 -1.15 13.45
N ILE A 95 -10.38 -1.89 14.57
CA ILE A 95 -9.22 -2.72 14.85
C ILE A 95 -9.19 -3.90 13.88
N PRO A 96 -8.01 -4.28 13.35
CA PRO A 96 -7.91 -5.45 12.48
C PRO A 96 -8.37 -6.72 13.20
N GLY A 97 -9.37 -7.39 12.61
CA GLY A 97 -10.10 -8.49 13.22
C GLY A 97 -11.24 -7.98 14.12
N GLY A 98 -12.49 -8.15 13.70
CA GLY A 98 -13.68 -7.84 14.52
C GLY A 98 -14.02 -8.91 15.57
N LEU A 99 -15.18 -8.77 16.21
CA LEU A 99 -15.68 -9.71 17.24
C LEU A 99 -15.83 -11.16 16.72
N SER A 100 -16.18 -11.31 15.44
CA SER A 100 -16.30 -12.61 14.76
C SER A 100 -14.97 -13.21 14.32
N THR A 101 -13.83 -12.57 14.64
CA THR A 101 -12.52 -13.08 14.24
C THR A 101 -12.16 -14.27 15.09
N LEU A 102 -12.11 -15.43 14.44
CA LEU A 102 -11.49 -16.63 14.96
C LEU A 102 -10.37 -17.03 13.99
N GLY A 103 -9.12 -16.99 14.47
CA GLY A 103 -7.96 -17.40 13.67
C GLY A 103 -7.17 -16.24 13.07
N ILE A 104 -6.29 -16.58 12.14
CA ILE A 104 -5.24 -15.69 11.62
C ILE A 104 -5.75 -14.95 10.39
N ASN A 105 -5.84 -13.63 10.47
CA ASN A 105 -6.07 -12.78 9.31
C ASN A 105 -4.72 -12.34 8.70
N ALA A 106 -4.07 -13.25 7.96
CA ALA A 106 -2.78 -12.99 7.32
C ALA A 106 -2.94 -12.26 5.97
N THR A 107 -3.60 -11.11 5.99
CA THR A 107 -3.60 -10.20 4.83
C THR A 107 -2.43 -9.24 4.95
N GLU A 108 -1.63 -9.13 3.89
CA GLU A 108 -0.45 -8.25 3.89
C GLU A 108 -0.82 -6.78 4.16
N ASN A 109 -2.06 -6.37 3.84
CA ASN A 109 -2.53 -4.99 3.98
C ASN A 109 -2.92 -4.60 5.41
N ASN A 110 -3.25 -5.55 6.28
CA ASN A 110 -3.91 -5.24 7.56
C ASN A 110 -3.47 -6.13 8.73
N THR A 111 -2.35 -6.85 8.60
CA THR A 111 -1.83 -7.67 9.69
C THR A 111 -1.26 -6.80 10.81
N SER A 112 -1.68 -7.07 12.05
CA SER A 112 -1.24 -6.36 13.25
C SER A 112 0.05 -6.94 13.84
N ASN A 113 0.88 -6.08 14.45
CA ASN A 113 2.14 -6.45 15.09
C ASN A 113 2.10 -6.36 16.63
N THR A 114 1.07 -6.95 17.26
CA THR A 114 0.76 -6.75 18.69
C THR A 114 1.90 -7.12 19.62
N LEU A 115 2.55 -8.27 19.43
CA LEU A 115 3.69 -8.68 20.27
C LEU A 115 4.87 -7.72 20.18
N HIS A 116 5.18 -7.26 18.96
CA HIS A 116 6.24 -6.27 18.76
C HIS A 116 5.87 -4.92 19.38
N LEU A 117 4.62 -4.45 19.23
CA LEU A 117 4.16 -3.22 19.85
C LEU A 117 4.34 -3.27 21.37
N VAL A 118 3.90 -4.36 22.01
CA VAL A 118 4.02 -4.58 23.45
C VAL A 118 5.49 -4.56 23.88
N LEU A 119 6.37 -5.28 23.17
CA LEU A 119 7.81 -5.30 23.46
C LEU A 119 8.46 -3.92 23.29
N ILE A 120 8.05 -3.14 22.28
CA ILE A 120 8.56 -1.78 22.05
C ILE A 120 8.16 -0.89 23.22
N VAL A 121 6.89 -0.90 23.64
CA VAL A 121 6.40 -0.10 24.77
C VAL A 121 7.17 -0.46 26.04
N PHE A 122 7.30 -1.76 26.36
CA PHE A 122 8.07 -2.20 27.52
C PHE A 122 9.54 -1.80 27.44
N SER A 123 10.16 -1.91 26.27
CA SER A 123 11.58 -1.57 26.09
C SER A 123 11.82 -0.07 26.26
N VAL A 124 10.95 0.77 25.71
CA VAL A 124 11.02 2.22 25.89
C VAL A 124 10.87 2.57 27.38
N ILE A 125 9.86 2.03 28.06
CA ILE A 125 9.65 2.24 29.51
C ILE A 125 10.87 1.76 30.30
N ALA A 126 11.40 0.59 29.99
CA ALA A 126 12.57 0.02 30.67
C ALA A 126 13.82 0.92 30.51
N CYS A 127 14.07 1.47 29.31
CA CYS A 127 15.16 2.44 29.10
C CYS A 127 15.01 3.69 29.98
N PHE A 128 13.77 4.16 30.21
CA PHE A 128 13.50 5.29 31.08
C PHE A 128 13.47 4.94 32.57
N ILE A 129 13.18 3.71 32.99
CA ILE A 129 13.21 3.34 34.42
C ILE A 129 14.63 2.99 34.87
N GLN A 130 15.39 2.28 34.04
CA GLN A 130 16.72 1.80 34.40
C GLN A 130 17.73 2.96 34.46
N ARG A 131 18.41 3.12 35.60
CA ARG A 131 19.45 4.14 35.79
C ARG A 131 20.53 4.10 34.70
N GLN A 132 20.90 2.91 34.22
CA GLN A 132 21.91 2.76 33.16
C GLN A 132 21.40 3.24 31.79
N GLY A 133 20.12 3.05 31.48
CA GLY A 133 19.49 3.58 30.27
C GLY A 133 19.47 5.10 30.24
N ARG A 134 19.13 5.73 31.38
CA ARG A 134 19.15 7.20 31.53
C ARG A 134 20.53 7.84 31.34
N LYS A 135 21.60 7.13 31.71
CA LYS A 135 22.97 7.66 31.63
C LYS A 135 23.48 7.81 30.19
N LYS A 136 22.92 7.04 29.25
CA LYS A 136 23.36 7.04 27.85
C LYS A 136 22.51 7.99 27.02
N ARG A 137 22.87 9.29 27.05
CA ARG A 137 22.12 10.37 26.36
C ARG A 137 21.84 10.10 24.88
N TYR A 138 22.73 9.38 24.20
CA TYR A 138 22.55 9.01 22.79
C TYR A 138 21.35 8.06 22.56
N ILE A 139 21.07 7.14 23.50
CA ILE A 139 19.92 6.23 23.40
C ILE A 139 18.61 7.01 23.55
N ILE A 140 18.57 7.93 24.52
CA ILE A 140 17.40 8.79 24.73
C ILE A 140 17.16 9.67 23.50
N SER A 141 18.23 10.24 22.93
CA SER A 141 18.13 11.08 21.73
C SER A 141 17.64 10.27 20.52
N TYR A 142 18.08 9.01 20.39
CA TYR A 142 17.60 8.09 19.37
C TYR A 142 16.11 7.74 19.55
N ILE A 143 15.68 7.38 20.75
CA ILE A 143 14.27 7.10 21.08
C ILE A 143 13.41 8.34 20.81
N ALA A 144 13.87 9.52 21.24
CA ALA A 144 13.18 10.78 21.01
C ALA A 144 13.01 11.06 19.51
N ALA A 145 14.05 10.84 18.70
CA ALA A 145 13.96 10.99 17.25
C ALA A 145 12.91 10.04 16.63
N ILE A 146 12.86 8.77 17.04
CA ILE A 146 11.84 7.83 16.55
C ILE A 146 10.44 8.27 16.97
N ILE A 147 10.25 8.68 18.23
CA ILE A 147 8.94 9.16 18.72
C ILE A 147 8.52 10.42 17.94
N SER A 148 9.45 11.35 17.66
CA SER A 148 9.17 12.51 16.81
C SER A 148 8.73 12.10 15.41
N ILE A 149 9.32 11.06 14.80
CA ILE A 149 8.86 10.53 13.51
C ILE A 149 7.42 10.01 13.62
N VAL A 150 7.08 9.27 14.68
CA VAL A 150 5.70 8.76 14.90
C VAL A 150 4.71 9.91 15.07
N ILE A 151 5.07 10.94 15.85
CA ILE A 151 4.23 12.11 16.07
C ILE A 151 4.02 12.87 14.77
N LEU A 152 5.09 13.14 14.01
CA LEU A 152 5.02 13.82 12.72
C LEU A 152 4.18 13.02 11.72
N PHE A 153 4.34 11.69 11.67
CA PHE A 153 3.53 10.82 10.83
C PHE A 153 2.03 10.96 11.16
N CYS A 154 1.68 10.88 12.45
CA CYS A 154 0.28 11.00 12.90
C CYS A 154 -0.27 12.43 12.77
N PHE A 155 0.59 13.44 12.83
CA PHE A 155 0.21 14.84 12.68
C PHE A 155 -0.06 15.19 11.22
N LEU A 156 0.79 14.73 10.30
CA LEU A 156 0.74 15.10 8.89
C LEU A 156 -0.21 14.24 8.08
N LEU A 157 -0.24 12.92 8.28
CA LEU A 157 -0.95 11.99 7.39
C LEU A 157 -2.31 11.56 7.95
N LYS A 158 -3.29 11.45 7.05
CA LYS A 158 -4.59 10.84 7.32
C LYS A 158 -4.42 9.37 7.69
N TRP A 159 -5.33 8.88 8.53
CA TRP A 159 -5.38 7.47 8.87
C TRP A 159 -5.89 6.63 7.68
N GLN A 160 -5.29 5.46 7.48
CA GLN A 160 -5.67 4.46 6.47
C GLN A 160 -5.34 3.05 6.96
N TRP A 161 -6.08 2.05 6.47
CA TRP A 161 -5.94 0.65 6.88
C TRP A 161 -4.54 0.07 6.67
N TRP A 162 -3.88 0.44 5.57
CA TRP A 162 -2.53 -0.03 5.24
C TRP A 162 -1.40 0.81 5.84
N ASN A 163 -1.69 1.75 6.75
CA ASN A 163 -0.64 2.43 7.52
C ASN A 163 0.22 1.45 8.33
N SER A 164 -0.32 0.26 8.66
CA SER A 164 0.44 -0.86 9.23
C SER A 164 1.74 -1.14 8.47
N ARG A 165 1.73 -1.07 7.14
CA ARG A 165 2.92 -1.22 6.28
C ARG A 165 3.86 -0.03 6.34
N LEU A 166 3.31 1.18 6.35
CA LEU A 166 4.09 2.41 6.46
C LEU A 166 4.80 2.53 7.82
N HIS A 167 4.29 1.84 8.84
CA HIS A 167 4.93 1.76 10.16
C HIS A 167 6.11 0.76 10.21
N LEU A 168 6.30 -0.13 9.23
CA LEU A 168 7.37 -1.15 9.27
C LEU A 168 8.77 -0.57 9.50
N PRO A 169 9.19 0.54 8.82
CA PRO A 169 10.48 1.16 9.10
C PRO A 169 10.59 1.67 10.55
N ILE A 170 9.50 2.17 11.13
CA ILE A 170 9.46 2.63 12.52
C ILE A 170 9.65 1.45 13.49
N PHE A 171 8.98 0.33 13.24
CA PHE A 171 9.17 -0.91 14.01
C PHE A 171 10.62 -1.42 13.91
N LEU A 172 11.21 -1.37 12.71
CA LEU A 172 12.62 -1.72 12.49
C LEU A 172 13.55 -0.83 13.32
N LEU A 173 13.32 0.50 13.36
CA LEU A 173 14.12 1.40 14.18
C LEU A 173 13.99 1.11 15.68
N PHE A 174 12.80 0.78 16.15
CA PHE A 174 12.58 0.37 17.54
C PHE A 174 13.18 -1.00 17.88
N SER A 175 13.38 -1.89 16.89
CA SER A 175 14.01 -3.21 17.14
C SER A 175 15.41 -3.08 17.76
N ALA A 176 16.16 -2.03 17.41
CA ALA A 176 17.46 -1.74 18.03
C ALA A 176 17.32 -1.42 19.53
N VAL A 177 16.27 -0.68 19.92
CA VAL A 177 15.98 -0.35 21.32
C VAL A 177 15.62 -1.63 22.09
N VAL A 178 14.77 -2.47 21.50
CA VAL A 178 14.42 -3.78 22.06
C VAL A 178 15.66 -4.64 22.25
N GLY A 179 16.56 -4.70 21.26
CA GLY A 179 17.83 -5.43 21.34
C GLY A 179 18.73 -4.95 22.47
N ILE A 180 18.84 -3.63 22.68
CA ILE A 180 19.60 -3.06 23.80
C ILE A 180 19.02 -3.53 25.14
N VAL A 181 17.70 -3.46 25.31
CA VAL A 181 17.05 -3.87 26.58
C VAL A 181 17.21 -5.36 26.81
N LEU A 182 16.98 -6.20 25.80
CA LEU A 182 17.14 -7.64 25.90
C LEU A 182 18.59 -8.04 26.23
N SER A 183 19.59 -7.34 25.70
CA SER A 183 21.01 -7.59 26.00
C SER A 183 21.41 -7.33 27.45
N GLN A 184 20.62 -6.51 28.16
CA GLN A 184 20.85 -6.16 29.57
C GLN A 184 20.17 -7.11 30.55
N ILE A 185 19.35 -8.06 30.06
CA ILE A 185 18.72 -9.07 30.91
C ILE A 185 19.81 -10.02 31.42
N LYS A 186 19.93 -10.12 32.76
CA LYS A 186 20.93 -10.97 33.41
C LYS A 186 20.81 -12.44 33.00
N LEU A 187 19.59 -12.94 32.91
CA LEU A 187 19.29 -14.33 32.52
C LEU A 187 19.12 -14.42 31.00
N ARG A 188 20.21 -14.72 30.29
CA ARG A 188 20.24 -14.81 28.81
C ARG A 188 19.17 -15.74 28.22
N GLN A 189 18.79 -16.78 28.97
CA GLN A 189 17.72 -17.71 28.58
C GLN A 189 16.39 -16.99 28.35
N VAL A 190 16.06 -15.96 29.13
CA VAL A 190 14.81 -15.19 28.96
C VAL A 190 14.81 -14.46 27.62
N ALA A 191 15.91 -13.81 27.26
CA ALA A 191 16.06 -13.14 25.96
C ALA A 191 15.94 -14.14 24.80
N ASN A 192 16.56 -15.32 24.94
CA ASN A 192 16.46 -16.40 23.95
C ASN A 192 15.03 -16.93 23.81
N VAL A 193 14.32 -17.14 24.93
CA VAL A 193 12.91 -17.57 24.91
C VAL A 193 12.04 -16.53 24.23
N ILE A 194 12.22 -15.23 24.53
CA ILE A 194 11.47 -14.16 23.85
C ILE A 194 11.73 -14.20 22.34
N ALA A 195 12.99 -14.34 21.92
CA ALA A 195 13.35 -14.43 20.50
C ALA A 195 12.70 -15.66 19.82
N VAL A 196 12.77 -16.83 20.47
CA VAL A 196 12.14 -18.06 19.97
C VAL A 196 10.62 -17.90 19.87
N VAL A 197 9.97 -17.32 20.88
CA VAL A 197 8.53 -17.06 20.87
C VAL A 197 8.16 -16.12 19.72
N LEU A 198 8.92 -15.05 19.48
CA LEU A 198 8.69 -14.15 18.35
C LEU A 198 8.82 -14.87 16.99
N ILE A 199 9.84 -15.72 16.83
CA ILE A 199 10.02 -16.51 15.60
C ILE A 199 8.82 -17.44 15.42
N ILE A 200 8.52 -18.28 16.41
CA ILE A 200 7.43 -19.26 16.33
C ILE A 200 6.09 -18.58 16.07
N THR A 201 5.81 -17.47 16.76
CA THR A 201 4.56 -16.72 16.57
C THR A 201 4.52 -16.02 15.22
N SER A 202 5.64 -15.68 14.58
CA SER A 202 5.60 -15.09 13.23
C SER A 202 5.31 -16.12 12.12
N LEU A 203 5.62 -17.41 12.34
CA LEU A 203 5.54 -18.45 11.31
C LEU A 203 4.15 -18.61 10.69
N PRO A 204 3.02 -18.62 11.43
CA PRO A 204 1.71 -18.79 10.82
C PRO A 204 1.34 -17.67 9.84
N TRP A 205 1.72 -16.42 10.13
CA TRP A 205 1.50 -15.29 9.23
C TRP A 205 2.45 -15.32 8.03
N ALA A 206 3.70 -15.75 8.23
CA ALA A 206 4.70 -15.82 7.16
C ALA A 206 4.43 -16.99 6.18
N LEU A 207 3.96 -18.14 6.68
CA LEU A 207 3.77 -19.35 5.87
C LEU A 207 2.36 -19.44 5.26
N SER A 208 1.34 -18.88 5.93
CA SER A 208 -0.06 -18.98 5.51
C SER A 208 -0.67 -17.63 5.12
N GLY A 209 0.15 -16.72 4.58
CA GLY A 209 -0.30 -15.44 4.04
C GLY A 209 -1.37 -15.62 2.97
N ARG A 210 -2.45 -14.82 3.01
CA ARG A 210 -3.60 -14.97 2.12
C ARG A 210 -3.24 -14.74 0.65
N GLU A 211 -2.42 -13.72 0.40
CA GLU A 211 -2.01 -13.33 -0.93
C GLU A 211 -0.91 -14.24 -1.50
N ARG A 212 -0.05 -14.79 -0.64
CA ARG A 212 1.14 -15.58 -1.02
C ARG A 212 1.41 -16.71 -0.01
N PRO A 213 0.55 -17.74 0.06
CA PRO A 213 0.78 -18.85 1.00
C PRO A 213 1.96 -19.70 0.53
N VAL A 214 2.88 -20.01 1.43
CA VAL A 214 4.00 -20.93 1.17
C VAL A 214 3.54 -22.38 1.32
N VAL A 215 2.66 -22.62 2.30
CA VAL A 215 2.12 -23.94 2.63
C VAL A 215 0.65 -24.01 2.27
N GLY A 216 0.22 -25.15 1.70
CA GLY A 216 -1.19 -25.42 1.35
C GLY A 216 -1.38 -25.81 -0.11
N ALA A 217 -2.60 -26.22 -0.46
CA ALA A 217 -2.95 -26.65 -1.83
C ALA A 217 -2.75 -25.54 -2.86
N ASN A 218 -3.07 -24.30 -2.51
CA ASN A 218 -2.92 -23.11 -3.37
C ASN A 218 -1.61 -22.34 -3.06
N GLY A 219 -0.55 -23.05 -2.67
CA GLY A 219 0.74 -22.46 -2.33
C GLY A 219 1.50 -21.91 -3.55
N ILE A 220 2.44 -21.01 -3.32
CA ILE A 220 3.29 -20.41 -4.38
C ILE A 220 4.08 -21.43 -5.22
N PHE A 221 4.29 -22.64 -4.71
CA PHE A 221 4.98 -23.71 -5.43
C PHE A 221 4.03 -24.59 -6.26
N ASN A 222 2.74 -24.62 -5.93
CA ASN A 222 1.75 -25.49 -6.55
C ASN A 222 0.82 -24.74 -7.51
N THR A 223 0.76 -23.41 -7.39
CA THR A 223 -0.10 -22.55 -8.20
C THR A 223 0.66 -21.96 -9.37
N SER A 224 0.04 -21.94 -10.56
CA SER A 224 0.67 -21.34 -11.75
C SER A 224 0.98 -19.85 -11.54
N ARG A 225 2.06 -19.35 -12.17
CA ARG A 225 2.48 -17.95 -12.05
C ARG A 225 1.36 -16.96 -12.39
N THR A 226 0.61 -17.25 -13.47
CA THR A 226 -0.55 -16.47 -13.89
C THR A 226 -1.61 -16.40 -12.81
N GLU A 227 -1.93 -17.53 -12.16
CA GLU A 227 -2.92 -17.55 -11.10
C GLU A 227 -2.46 -16.81 -9.84
N GLN A 228 -1.17 -16.87 -9.51
CA GLN A 228 -0.61 -16.10 -8.39
C GLN A 228 -0.80 -14.58 -8.57
N TYR A 229 -0.63 -14.04 -9.80
CA TYR A 229 -0.84 -12.62 -10.06
C TYR A 229 -2.27 -12.14 -9.81
N PHE A 230 -3.25 -13.04 -9.96
CA PHE A 230 -4.66 -12.73 -9.76
C PHE A 230 -5.20 -13.29 -8.44
N ASN A 231 -4.36 -13.81 -7.54
CA ASN A 231 -4.82 -14.41 -6.29
C ASN A 231 -5.65 -13.41 -5.43
N SER A 232 -5.20 -12.16 -5.34
CA SER A 232 -5.94 -11.10 -4.61
C SER A 232 -7.15 -10.55 -5.37
N ARG A 233 -7.23 -10.76 -6.69
CA ARG A 233 -8.28 -10.25 -7.58
C ARG A 233 -8.71 -11.30 -8.61
N SER A 234 -9.17 -12.46 -8.15
CA SER A 234 -9.49 -13.59 -9.04
C SER A 234 -10.58 -13.26 -10.08
N ARG A 235 -11.52 -12.38 -9.71
CA ARG A 235 -12.64 -11.94 -10.56
C ARG A 235 -12.23 -11.28 -11.87
N ILE A 236 -11.07 -10.61 -11.94
CA ILE A 236 -10.64 -9.91 -13.17
C ILE A 236 -9.78 -10.79 -14.09
N LYS A 237 -9.34 -11.97 -13.62
CA LYS A 237 -8.42 -12.86 -14.36
C LYS A 237 -8.94 -13.20 -15.75
N SER A 238 -10.21 -13.59 -15.86
CA SER A 238 -10.84 -13.93 -17.14
C SER A 238 -10.98 -12.74 -18.08
N GLY A 239 -11.17 -11.52 -17.54
CA GLY A 239 -11.12 -10.28 -18.31
C GLY A 239 -9.75 -10.03 -18.95
N TYR A 240 -8.68 -10.26 -18.19
CA TYR A 240 -7.32 -10.05 -18.68
C TYR A 240 -6.91 -11.12 -19.70
N LEU A 241 -7.20 -12.39 -19.47
CA LEU A 241 -6.90 -13.45 -20.43
C LEU A 241 -7.67 -13.27 -21.75
N GLY A 242 -8.96 -12.93 -21.68
CA GLY A 242 -9.74 -12.67 -22.89
C GLY A 242 -9.24 -11.45 -23.67
N ALA A 243 -8.73 -10.41 -23.01
CA ALA A 243 -8.09 -9.29 -23.67
C ALA A 243 -6.85 -9.72 -24.49
N ILE A 244 -6.03 -10.63 -23.95
CA ILE A 244 -4.87 -11.17 -24.68
C ILE A 244 -5.31 -11.95 -25.92
N ASP A 245 -6.38 -12.75 -25.84
CA ASP A 245 -6.91 -13.49 -26.98
C ASP A 245 -7.37 -12.53 -28.11
N VAL A 246 -7.98 -11.39 -27.75
CA VAL A 246 -8.36 -10.34 -28.71
C VAL A 246 -7.12 -9.71 -29.35
N PHE A 247 -6.06 -9.41 -28.58
CA PHE A 247 -4.83 -8.86 -29.16
C PHE A 247 -4.11 -9.82 -30.09
N LYS A 248 -4.11 -11.13 -29.77
CA LYS A 248 -3.56 -12.17 -30.65
C LYS A 248 -4.32 -12.29 -31.96
N SER A 249 -5.65 -12.41 -31.88
CA SER A 249 -6.52 -12.57 -33.06
C SER A 249 -6.48 -11.36 -33.99
N SER A 250 -6.29 -10.16 -33.43
CA SER A 250 -6.11 -8.92 -34.19
C SER A 250 -4.66 -8.65 -34.64
N GLN A 251 -3.71 -9.51 -34.24
CA GLN A 251 -2.26 -9.32 -34.47
C GLN A 251 -1.76 -7.93 -34.03
N CYS A 252 -2.30 -7.43 -32.92
CA CYS A 252 -2.03 -6.08 -32.45
C CYS A 252 -0.80 -6.02 -31.54
N THR A 253 0.22 -5.29 -31.97
CA THR A 253 1.48 -5.10 -31.24
C THR A 253 1.60 -3.76 -30.53
N ASP A 254 0.78 -2.77 -30.89
CA ASP A 254 0.77 -1.43 -30.29
C ASP A 254 -0.52 -1.22 -29.49
N ILE A 255 -0.43 -1.25 -28.16
CA ILE A 255 -1.60 -1.24 -27.27
C ILE A 255 -1.62 0.04 -26.43
N GLY A 256 -2.69 0.82 -26.57
CA GLY A 256 -2.96 1.98 -25.73
C GLY A 256 -3.53 1.54 -24.38
N LEU A 257 -2.97 2.03 -23.28
CA LEU A 257 -3.48 1.77 -21.94
C LEU A 257 -4.34 2.96 -21.48
N TYR A 258 -5.60 2.68 -21.16
CA TYR A 258 -6.54 3.65 -20.58
C TYR A 258 -6.99 3.15 -19.20
N LEU A 259 -6.14 3.40 -18.20
CA LEU A 259 -6.22 2.85 -16.85
C LEU A 259 -6.48 3.94 -15.80
N GLY A 260 -7.18 3.58 -14.71
CA GLY A 260 -7.31 4.39 -13.50
C GLY A 260 -6.17 4.18 -12.50
N ASP A 261 -6.24 4.87 -11.36
CA ASP A 261 -5.13 5.03 -10.41
C ASP A 261 -4.63 3.73 -9.75
N ASN A 262 -5.48 2.70 -9.60
CA ASN A 262 -5.19 1.46 -8.85
C ASN A 262 -5.54 0.18 -9.64
N ASP A 263 -5.33 0.27 -10.97
CA ASP A 263 -5.61 -0.81 -11.91
C ASP A 263 -4.46 -1.82 -11.99
N TRP A 264 -4.77 -3.04 -12.45
CA TRP A 264 -3.89 -4.20 -12.36
C TRP A 264 -2.94 -4.29 -13.57
N GLU A 265 -2.15 -3.23 -13.78
CA GLU A 265 -1.32 -3.06 -14.98
C GLU A 265 -0.21 -4.12 -15.11
N TYR A 266 0.55 -4.38 -14.04
CA TYR A 266 1.74 -5.25 -14.14
C TYR A 266 1.42 -6.67 -14.65
N PRO A 267 0.35 -7.36 -14.21
CA PRO A 267 -0.03 -8.65 -14.80
C PRO A 267 -0.37 -8.59 -16.30
N LEU A 268 -0.88 -7.47 -16.82
CA LEU A 268 -1.06 -7.31 -18.26
C LEU A 268 0.27 -7.36 -19.00
N TRP A 269 1.33 -6.72 -18.47
CA TRP A 269 2.65 -6.72 -19.09
C TRP A 269 3.21 -8.13 -19.22
N ILE A 270 3.10 -8.92 -18.14
CA ILE A 270 3.59 -10.29 -18.10
C ILE A 270 2.76 -11.18 -19.05
N LEU A 271 1.44 -11.03 -19.04
CA LEU A 271 0.57 -11.80 -19.93
C LEU A 271 0.84 -11.50 -21.41
N LEU A 272 1.06 -10.24 -21.78
CA LEU A 272 1.47 -9.87 -23.14
C LEU A 272 2.81 -10.53 -23.46
N GLN A 273 3.82 -10.35 -22.62
CA GLN A 273 5.15 -10.91 -22.85
C GLN A 273 5.18 -12.44 -22.99
N GLU A 274 4.44 -13.17 -22.15
CA GLU A 274 4.46 -14.63 -22.13
C GLU A 274 3.58 -15.26 -23.22
N GLN A 275 2.57 -14.53 -23.71
CA GLN A 275 1.57 -15.12 -24.59
C GLN A 275 1.60 -14.60 -26.01
N THR A 276 2.22 -13.45 -26.32
CA THR A 276 2.31 -12.95 -27.71
C THR A 276 3.66 -13.29 -28.34
N ASP A 277 3.65 -13.73 -29.59
CA ASP A 277 4.88 -14.12 -30.32
C ASP A 277 5.76 -12.94 -30.74
N SER A 278 5.21 -11.72 -30.74
CA SER A 278 5.89 -10.49 -31.15
C SER A 278 6.05 -9.53 -29.97
N PRO A 279 7.13 -8.73 -29.94
CA PRO A 279 7.30 -7.70 -28.91
C PRO A 279 6.15 -6.68 -28.98
N VAL A 280 5.40 -6.56 -27.89
CA VAL A 280 4.30 -5.62 -27.76
C VAL A 280 4.79 -4.32 -27.15
N ARG A 281 4.41 -3.18 -27.73
CA ARG A 281 4.61 -1.85 -27.15
C ARG A 281 3.31 -1.41 -26.49
N ILE A 282 3.44 -0.95 -25.26
CA ILE A 282 2.34 -0.41 -24.46
C ILE A 282 2.62 1.04 -24.09
N LYS A 283 1.61 1.90 -24.19
CA LYS A 283 1.72 3.31 -23.79
C LYS A 283 0.42 3.79 -23.15
N HIS A 284 0.53 4.53 -22.05
CA HIS A 284 -0.61 5.23 -21.46
C HIS A 284 -1.12 6.32 -22.40
N ILE A 285 -2.41 6.29 -22.72
CA ILE A 285 -3.07 7.25 -23.60
C ILE A 285 -4.10 8.08 -22.83
N ASN A 286 -4.49 9.23 -23.38
CA ASN A 286 -5.49 10.14 -22.78
C ASN A 286 -5.19 10.45 -21.30
N VAL A 287 -3.89 10.63 -20.98
CA VAL A 287 -3.43 11.06 -19.66
C VAL A 287 -3.84 12.52 -19.45
N LYS A 288 -4.62 12.79 -18.41
CA LYS A 288 -5.19 14.13 -18.13
C LYS A 288 -4.55 14.84 -16.95
N ASN A 289 -3.71 14.16 -16.17
CA ASN A 289 -3.05 14.75 -15.00
C ASN A 289 -1.71 15.40 -15.40
N ILE A 290 -0.96 15.91 -14.41
CA ILE A 290 0.29 16.65 -14.63
C ILE A 290 1.36 15.84 -15.39
N SER A 291 1.29 14.50 -15.36
CA SER A 291 2.22 13.64 -16.09
C SER A 291 1.94 13.53 -17.59
N ALA A 292 0.85 14.14 -18.09
CA ALA A 292 0.58 14.29 -19.51
C ALA A 292 1.77 14.91 -20.26
N SER A 293 2.44 15.90 -19.64
CA SER A 293 3.65 16.54 -20.17
C SER A 293 4.76 15.52 -20.53
N LYS A 294 4.90 14.45 -19.74
CA LYS A 294 5.91 13.40 -19.99
C LYS A 294 5.50 12.43 -21.09
N SER A 295 4.20 12.30 -21.38
CA SER A 295 3.70 11.47 -22.49
C SER A 295 4.02 12.09 -23.86
N GLU A 296 4.09 13.43 -23.92
CA GLU A 296 4.40 14.20 -25.13
C GLU A 296 5.90 14.29 -25.42
N LEU A 297 6.74 14.36 -24.37
CA LEU A 297 8.19 14.46 -24.47
C LEU A 297 8.90 13.15 -24.88
N SER A 298 8.22 12.00 -24.85
CA SER A 298 8.84 10.72 -25.23
C SER A 298 9.17 10.73 -26.73
N SER A 299 10.43 10.47 -27.09
CA SER A 299 10.99 10.46 -28.47
C SER A 299 10.31 9.50 -29.47
N ASN A 300 9.31 8.74 -29.02
CA ASN A 300 8.43 7.90 -29.83
C ASN A 300 7.12 8.64 -30.13
N SER A 301 7.20 9.77 -30.84
CA SER A 301 6.05 10.60 -31.22
C SER A 301 5.08 9.91 -32.20
N GLN A 302 5.48 8.78 -32.80
CA GLN A 302 4.64 7.96 -33.67
C GLN A 302 4.16 6.68 -32.95
N PHE A 303 3.48 6.84 -31.82
CA PHE A 303 2.74 5.73 -31.21
C PHE A 303 1.27 5.82 -31.63
N ILE A 304 0.83 4.90 -32.49
CA ILE A 304 -0.56 4.80 -32.89
C ILE A 304 -1.04 3.39 -32.54
N PRO A 305 -1.85 3.24 -31.48
CA PRO A 305 -2.28 1.93 -31.04
C PRO A 305 -3.19 1.29 -32.10
N CYS A 306 -3.10 -0.02 -32.29
CA CYS A 306 -4.11 -0.79 -33.03
C CYS A 306 -5.31 -1.12 -32.13
N ALA A 307 -5.08 -1.20 -30.81
CA ALA A 307 -6.10 -1.48 -29.82
C ALA A 307 -5.88 -0.69 -28.53
N ILE A 308 -6.96 -0.47 -27.78
CA ILE A 308 -6.94 0.18 -26.47
C ILE A 308 -7.45 -0.81 -25.42
N PHE A 309 -6.63 -1.04 -24.39
CA PHE A 309 -7.01 -1.75 -23.18
C PHE A 309 -7.56 -0.74 -22.16
N SER A 310 -8.79 -0.93 -21.70
CA SER A 310 -9.43 -0.05 -20.73
C SER A 310 -9.99 -0.81 -19.53
N THR A 311 -9.75 -0.27 -18.34
CA THR A 311 -10.36 -0.71 -17.07
C THR A 311 -11.10 0.40 -16.35
N LYS A 312 -11.06 1.64 -16.88
CA LYS A 312 -11.82 2.75 -16.32
C LYS A 312 -13.33 2.48 -16.48
N PRO A 313 -14.14 2.71 -15.43
CA PRO A 313 -15.58 2.84 -15.62
C PRO A 313 -15.87 3.99 -16.59
N GLU A 314 -16.95 3.87 -17.35
CA GLU A 314 -17.39 4.86 -18.33
C GLU A 314 -17.36 6.29 -17.73
N PRO A 315 -16.77 7.27 -18.43
CA PRO A 315 -16.86 8.65 -17.98
C PRO A 315 -18.32 9.10 -18.07
N ASP A 316 -18.85 9.48 -16.92
CA ASP A 316 -20.12 10.19 -16.73
C ASP A 316 -21.41 9.45 -17.10
N GLN A 317 -22.44 9.62 -16.27
CA GLN A 317 -23.80 9.07 -16.42
C GLN A 317 -24.59 9.67 -17.60
N THR A 318 -23.90 10.10 -18.65
CA THR A 318 -24.50 10.67 -19.86
C THR A 318 -23.75 10.17 -21.09
N ASN A 319 -24.27 9.08 -21.65
CA ASN A 319 -24.07 8.57 -23.01
C ASN A 319 -22.80 7.74 -23.30
N GLN A 320 -23.02 6.42 -23.48
CA GLN A 320 -22.49 5.59 -24.58
C GLN A 320 -21.09 5.91 -25.12
N ALA A 321 -20.03 5.77 -24.32
CA ALA A 321 -18.71 5.62 -24.94
C ALA A 321 -18.50 4.17 -25.43
N GLU A 322 -19.26 3.77 -26.47
CA GLU A 322 -18.90 2.65 -27.35
C GLU A 322 -17.60 2.94 -28.12
N GLU A 323 -17.06 4.16 -27.97
CA GLU A 323 -15.95 4.67 -28.74
C GLU A 323 -14.98 5.49 -27.86
N ILE A 324 -13.67 5.30 -28.08
CA ILE A 324 -12.59 6.11 -27.50
C ILE A 324 -11.86 6.80 -28.62
N THR A 325 -11.62 8.11 -28.48
CA THR A 325 -10.81 8.88 -29.44
C THR A 325 -9.38 9.06 -28.94
N TYR A 326 -8.39 8.87 -29.82
CA TYR A 326 -6.98 9.17 -29.57
C TYR A 326 -6.32 9.69 -30.87
N GLN A 327 -5.67 10.86 -30.80
CA GLN A 327 -5.01 11.52 -31.96
C GLN A 327 -5.90 11.57 -33.22
N ASN A 328 -7.14 12.04 -33.09
CA ASN A 328 -8.16 12.12 -34.17
C ASN A 328 -8.52 10.76 -34.81
N ARG A 329 -8.20 9.64 -34.17
CA ARG A 329 -8.67 8.30 -34.55
C ARG A 329 -9.67 7.80 -33.53
N SER A 330 -10.66 7.09 -34.04
CA SER A 330 -11.74 6.53 -33.26
C SER A 330 -11.60 5.03 -33.12
N TYR A 331 -11.81 4.54 -31.90
CA TYR A 331 -11.67 3.13 -31.54
C TYR A 331 -12.99 2.66 -30.96
N THR A 332 -13.65 1.72 -31.62
CA THR A 332 -14.94 1.19 -31.16
C THR A 332 -14.75 -0.04 -30.28
N GLN A 333 -15.63 -0.21 -29.29
CA GLN A 333 -15.60 -1.34 -28.37
C GLN A 333 -15.81 -2.64 -29.16
N ALA A 334 -14.78 -3.49 -29.17
CA ALA A 334 -14.83 -4.79 -29.82
C ALA A 334 -15.14 -5.92 -28.83
N TRP A 335 -14.78 -5.74 -27.55
CA TRP A 335 -14.92 -6.78 -26.55
C TRP A 335 -14.99 -6.21 -25.12
N SER A 336 -15.70 -6.90 -24.22
CA SER A 336 -15.73 -6.55 -22.80
C SER A 336 -16.00 -7.76 -21.89
N LYS A 337 -15.30 -7.85 -20.75
CA LYS A 337 -15.55 -8.84 -19.69
C LYS A 337 -14.91 -8.40 -18.37
N ASP A 338 -15.56 -8.67 -17.23
CA ASP A 338 -15.00 -8.47 -15.88
C ASP A 338 -14.36 -7.09 -15.63
N LYS A 339 -15.01 -6.01 -16.12
CA LYS A 339 -14.54 -4.61 -16.12
C LYS A 339 -13.36 -4.29 -17.04
N VAL A 340 -12.90 -5.24 -17.84
CA VAL A 340 -11.95 -5.01 -18.93
C VAL A 340 -12.74 -4.77 -20.21
N LYS A 341 -12.35 -3.75 -20.98
CA LYS A 341 -12.90 -3.42 -22.29
C LYS A 341 -11.77 -3.25 -23.29
N ILE A 342 -11.94 -3.78 -24.50
CA ILE A 342 -11.01 -3.62 -25.62
C ILE A 342 -11.68 -2.83 -26.74
N PHE A 343 -10.98 -1.82 -27.23
CA PHE A 343 -11.41 -1.01 -28.37
C PHE A 343 -10.42 -1.19 -29.52
N LEU A 344 -10.91 -1.36 -30.75
CA LEU A 344 -10.09 -1.56 -31.94
C LEU A 344 -10.22 -0.36 -32.89
N SER A 345 -9.14 -0.02 -33.59
CA SER A 345 -9.20 1.02 -34.62
C SER A 345 -10.12 0.58 -35.75
N GLN A 346 -11.05 1.45 -36.18
CA GLN A 346 -11.75 1.23 -37.44
C GLN A 346 -10.73 1.30 -38.59
N LYS A 347 -10.66 0.26 -39.43
CA LYS A 347 -9.98 0.37 -40.72
C LYS A 347 -10.79 1.36 -41.55
N LYS A 348 -10.18 2.47 -42.00
CA LYS A 348 -10.78 3.25 -43.08
C LYS A 348 -10.96 2.30 -44.27
N SER A 349 -12.21 2.06 -44.64
CA SER A 349 -12.59 1.29 -45.84
C SER A 349 -12.06 1.95 -47.09
#